data_AF-A0A972TAC2-F1
#
_entry.id   AF-A0A972TAC2-F1
#
_cell.length_a   1.000
_cell.length_b   1.000
_cell.length_c   1.000
_cell.angle_alpha   90.00
_cell.angle_beta   90.00
_cell.angle_gamma   90.00
#
_symmetry.space_group_name_H-M   'P 1'
#
loop_
_entity.id
_entity.type
_entity.pdbx_description
1 polymer ?
#
loop_
_entity_poly.entity_id
_entity_poly.type
_entity_poly.pdbx_seq_one_letter_code
_entity_poly.pdbx_strand_id
1 'polypeptide(L)'
;MIFEIRLDYGMITAVLLGLVLFGIGYNALVAWAERRGYTEGYLSLIVAMGVFVTLCGVAILSIHAALLTLLAFIASGTPMIIGSILRYIHRREAMKRAIVEEIHDKAA
;
A
#
# COMPACT_ATOMS: atom_id res chain seq x y z
N MET A 1 29.76 10.70 3.16
CA MET A 1 29.19 9.53 3.85
C MET A 1 29.36 8.34 2.93
N ILE A 2 30.22 7.39 3.29
CA ILE A 2 30.38 6.14 2.54
C ILE A 2 29.44 5.13 3.21
N PHE A 3 28.42 4.69 2.50
CA PHE A 3 27.48 3.67 2.99
C PHE A 3 28.07 2.30 2.67
N GLU A 4 28.68 1.65 3.66
CA GLU A 4 29.14 0.27 3.52
C GLU A 4 27.96 -0.69 3.68
N ILE A 5 27.57 -1.33 2.57
CA ILE A 5 26.65 -2.47 2.57
C ILE A 5 27.50 -3.72 2.73
N ARG A 6 27.40 -4.40 3.88
CA ARG A 6 28.00 -5.73 4.01
C ARG A 6 27.20 -6.70 3.13
N LEU A 7 27.79 -7.13 2.03
CA LEU A 7 27.22 -8.11 1.10
C LEU A 7 27.37 -9.52 1.68
N ASP A 8 26.54 -9.84 2.67
CA ASP A 8 26.32 -11.23 3.08
C ASP A 8 25.24 -11.83 2.17
N TYR A 9 25.68 -12.50 1.11
CA TYR A 9 24.80 -13.11 0.12
C TYR A 9 23.85 -14.14 0.74
N GLY A 10 24.25 -14.81 1.82
CA GLY A 10 23.40 -15.75 2.55
C GLY A 10 22.24 -15.03 3.24
N MET A 11 22.55 -13.97 3.99
CA MET A 11 21.55 -13.15 4.66
C MET A 11 20.59 -12.48 3.67
N ILE A 12 21.11 -11.91 2.58
CA ILE A 12 20.31 -11.26 1.53
C ILE A 12 19.32 -12.27 0.94
N THR A 13 19.79 -13.47 0.59
CA THR A 13 18.94 -14.52 0.02
C THR A 13 17.86 -14.96 1.01
N ALA A 14 18.21 -15.13 2.29
CA ALA A 14 17.26 -15.51 3.34
C ALA A 14 16.17 -14.44 3.53
N VAL A 15 16.54 -13.15 3.58
CA VAL A 15 15.59 -12.03 3.67
C VAL A 15 14.67 -11.99 2.45
N LEU A 16 15.22 -12.13 1.24
CA LEU A 16 14.42 -12.13 0.02
C LEU A 16 13.43 -13.30 -0.04
N LEU A 17 13.86 -14.51 0.30
CA LEU A 17 12.98 -15.67 0.39
C LEU A 17 11.88 -15.47 1.43
N GLY A 18 12.23 -14.94 2.60
CA GLY A 18 11.26 -14.61 3.65
C GLY A 18 10.22 -13.59 3.18
N LEU A 19 10.65 -12.53 2.50
CA LEU A 19 9.76 -11.51 1.93
C LEU A 19 8.88 -12.07 0.81
N VAL A 20 9.39 -12.97 -0.03
CA VAL A 20 8.60 -13.65 -1.08
C VAL A 20 7.51 -14.53 -0.45
N LEU A 21 7.87 -15.36 0.53
CA LEU A 21 6.90 -16.21 1.24
C LEU A 21 5.86 -15.38 1.97
N PHE A 22 6.29 -14.30 2.65
CA PHE A 22 5.38 -13.34 3.26
C PHE A 22 4.46 -12.71 2.21
N GLY A 23 4.98 -12.26 1.07
CA GLY A 23 4.19 -11.65 0.00
C GLY A 23 3.11 -12.57 -0.56
N ILE A 24 3.42 -13.86 -0.74
CA ILE A 24 2.45 -14.87 -1.17
C ILE A 24 1.34 -15.02 -0.12
N GLY A 25 1.71 -15.20 1.15
CA GLY A 25 0.75 -15.35 2.25
C GLY A 25 -0.10 -14.10 2.48
N TYR A 26 0.54 -12.93 2.42
CA TYR A 26 -0.11 -11.64 2.58
C TYR A 26 -1.12 -11.39 1.45
N ASN A 27 -0.75 -11.67 0.20
CA ASN A 27 -1.66 -11.55 -0.93
C ASN A 27 -2.89 -12.47 -0.77
N ALA A 28 -2.71 -13.70 -0.30
CA ALA A 28 -3.82 -14.60 -0.02
C ALA A 28 -4.73 -14.08 1.10
N LEU A 29 -4.16 -13.51 2.16
CA LEU A 29 -4.91 -12.88 3.27
C LEU A 29 -5.70 -11.66 2.79
N VAL A 30 -5.08 -10.80 1.97
CA VAL A 30 -5.73 -9.62 1.41
C VAL A 30 -6.87 -10.03 0.47
N ALA A 31 -6.64 -10.99 -0.42
CA ALA A 31 -7.68 -11.51 -1.31
C ALA A 31 -8.85 -12.12 -0.54
N TRP A 32 -8.60 -12.76 0.60
CA TRP A 32 -9.65 -13.25 1.48
C TRP A 32 -10.41 -12.11 2.19
N ALA A 33 -9.70 -11.08 2.67
CA ALA A 33 -10.32 -9.91 3.30
C ALA A 33 -11.17 -9.10 2.32
N GLU A 34 -10.72 -9.01 1.06
CA GLU A 34 -11.43 -8.36 -0.03
C GLU A 34 -12.76 -9.05 -0.34
N ARG A 35 -12.76 -10.39 -0.42
CA ARG A 35 -13.99 -11.18 -0.63
C ARG A 35 -15.03 -11.00 0.49
N ARG A 36 -14.62 -10.56 1.68
CA ARG A 36 -15.51 -10.28 2.81
C ARG A 36 -15.99 -8.81 2.87
N GLY A 37 -15.62 -7.96 1.91
CA GLY A 37 -16.06 -6.57 1.84
C GLY A 37 -15.32 -5.61 2.79
N TYR A 38 -14.25 -6.05 3.45
CA TYR A 38 -13.49 -5.21 4.39
C TYR A 38 -12.50 -4.24 3.71
N THR A 39 -12.31 -4.33 2.40
CA THR A 39 -11.28 -3.58 1.66
C THR A 39 -11.79 -2.32 0.98
N GLU A 40 -13.10 -2.04 0.96
CA GLU A 40 -13.64 -0.81 0.38
C GLU A 40 -13.08 0.42 1.11
N GLY A 41 -12.10 1.08 0.49
CA GLY A 41 -11.43 2.28 1.01
C GLY A 41 -10.16 2.06 1.83
N TYR A 42 -9.89 0.83 2.31
CA TYR A 42 -8.74 0.53 3.20
C TYR A 42 -7.55 -0.16 2.50
N LEU A 43 -7.64 -0.41 1.20
CA LEU A 43 -6.57 -1.08 0.44
C LEU A 43 -5.21 -0.37 0.55
N SER A 44 -5.20 0.97 0.62
CA SER A 44 -3.97 1.76 0.78
C SER A 44 -3.28 1.50 2.13
N LEU A 45 -4.04 1.33 3.21
CA LEU A 45 -3.53 0.98 4.55
C LEU A 45 -2.98 -0.44 4.58
N ILE A 46 -3.64 -1.37 3.90
CA ILE A 46 -3.18 -2.75 3.72
C ILE A 46 -1.82 -2.73 2.98
N VAL A 47 -1.71 -2.03 1.86
CA VAL A 47 -0.42 -1.91 1.14
C VAL A 47 0.66 -1.29 2.02
N ALA A 48 0.34 -0.25 2.80
CA ALA A 48 1.30 0.37 3.72
C ALA A 48 1.83 -0.62 4.78
N MET A 49 0.98 -1.52 5.29
CA MET A 49 1.39 -2.59 6.21
C MET A 49 2.34 -3.59 5.55
N GLY A 50 2.09 -3.98 4.29
CA GLY A 50 3.02 -4.84 3.54
C GLY A 50 4.38 -4.18 3.32
N VAL A 51 4.39 -2.87 3.08
CA VAL A 51 5.64 -2.10 2.93
C VAL A 51 6.39 -2.00 4.24
N PHE A 52 5.71 -1.89 5.38
CA PHE A 52 6.36 -1.93 6.68
C PHE A 52 7.16 -3.23 6.90
N VAL A 53 6.59 -4.38 6.53
CA VAL A 53 7.31 -5.67 6.60
C VAL A 53 8.52 -5.70 5.66
N THR A 54 8.39 -5.09 4.48
CA THR A 54 9.51 -4.93 3.54
C THR A 54 10.63 -4.09 4.15
N LEU A 55 10.31 -2.99 4.83
CA LEU A 55 11.28 -2.16 5.53
C LEU A 55 11.96 -2.90 6.69
N CYS A 56 11.24 -3.75 7.42
CA CYS A 56 11.86 -4.61 8.43
C CYS A 56 12.89 -5.55 7.80
N GLY A 57 12.60 -6.14 6.64
CA GLY A 57 13.55 -6.96 5.87
C GLY A 57 14.81 -6.18 5.47
N VAL A 58 14.64 -4.96 4.95
CA VAL A 58 15.77 -4.09 4.58
C VAL A 58 16.57 -3.68 5.82
N ALA A 59 15.91 -3.44 6.97
CA ALA A 59 16.56 -3.02 8.21
C ALA A 59 17.50 -4.10 8.78
N ILE A 60 17.18 -5.38 8.56
CA ILE A 60 18.06 -6.51 8.90
C ILE A 60 19.38 -6.43 8.11
N LEU A 61 19.33 -5.99 6.84
CA LEU A 61 20.51 -5.86 5.99
C LEU A 61 21.31 -4.58 6.30
N SER A 62 20.60 -3.46 6.43
CA SER A 62 21.19 -2.17 6.79
C SER A 62 20.11 -1.19 7.24
N ILE A 63 20.25 -0.69 8.47
CA ILE A 63 19.36 0.34 9.01
C ILE A 63 19.37 1.63 8.17
N HIS A 64 20.52 1.99 7.61
CA HIS A 64 20.65 3.19 6.76
C HIS A 64 19.90 3.00 5.44
N ALA A 65 20.01 1.82 4.83
CA ALA A 65 19.25 1.49 3.63
C ALA A 65 17.74 1.52 3.93
N ALA A 66 17.30 0.97 5.06
CA ALA A 66 15.89 0.97 5.44
C ALA A 66 15.33 2.38 5.64
N LEU A 67 16.09 3.29 6.27
CA LEU A 67 15.68 4.69 6.43
C LEU A 67 15.57 5.41 5.08
N LEU A 68 16.52 5.20 4.17
CA LEU A 68 16.45 5.75 2.82
C LEU A 68 15.26 5.20 2.03
N THR A 69 15.01 3.89 2.12
CA THR A 69 13.86 3.25 1.48
C THR A 69 12.54 3.77 2.05
N LEU A 70 12.45 3.99 3.37
CA LEU A 70 11.28 4.57 4.02
C LEU A 70 11.01 5.99 3.51
N LEU A 71 12.03 6.85 3.46
CA LEU A 71 11.88 8.21 2.94
C LEU A 71 11.47 8.22 1.47
N ALA A 72 12.08 7.37 0.64
CA ALA A 72 11.71 7.23 -0.77
C ALA A 72 10.27 6.73 -0.93
N PHE A 73 9.82 5.81 -0.08
CA PHE A 73 8.45 5.32 -0.08
C PHE A 73 7.45 6.40 0.35
N ILE A 74 7.76 7.18 1.39
CA ILE A 74 6.90 8.29 1.82
C ILE A 74 6.78 9.32 0.68
N ALA A 75 7.92 9.71 0.08
CA ALA A 75 7.96 10.70 -0.99
C ALA A 75 7.16 10.26 -2.23
N SER A 76 7.24 8.99 -2.63
CA SER A 76 6.52 8.46 -3.79
C SER A 76 5.07 8.02 -3.50
N GLY A 77 4.82 7.47 -2.31
CA GLY A 77 3.52 6.92 -1.90
C GLY A 77 2.52 7.97 -1.44
N THR A 78 2.97 9.07 -0.82
CA THR A 78 2.07 10.13 -0.33
C THR A 78 1.22 10.74 -1.46
N PRO A 79 1.78 11.12 -2.62
CA PRO A 79 0.98 11.59 -3.76
C PRO A 79 -0.04 10.57 -4.25
N MET A 80 0.28 9.27 -4.23
CA MET A 80 -0.61 8.21 -4.67
C MET A 80 -1.80 8.04 -3.72
N ILE A 81 -1.56 8.10 -2.41
CA ILE A 81 -2.63 8.06 -1.39
C ILE A 81 -3.55 9.28 -1.56
N ILE A 82 -2.98 10.49 -1.62
CA ILE A 82 -3.75 11.73 -1.83
C ILE A 82 -4.58 11.64 -3.11
N GLY A 83 -3.97 11.23 -4.23
CA GLY A 83 -4.65 11.08 -5.50
C GLY A 83 -5.80 10.07 -5.43
N SER A 84 -5.64 8.96 -4.69
CA SER A 84 -6.71 7.97 -4.50
C SER A 84 -7.90 8.54 -3.73
N ILE A 85 -7.64 9.31 -2.66
CA ILE A 85 -8.68 9.96 -1.84
C ILE A 85 -9.44 11.00 -2.68
N LEU A 86 -8.72 11.86 -3.42
CA LEU A 86 -9.36 12.85 -4.29
C LEU A 86 -10.22 12.20 -5.37
N ARG A 87 -9.74 11.13 -6.03
CA ARG A 87 -10.53 10.39 -7.02
C ARG A 87 -11.77 9.74 -6.39
N TYR A 88 -11.65 9.23 -5.17
CA TYR A 88 -12.78 8.65 -4.44
C TYR A 88 -13.85 9.70 -4.12
N ILE A 89 -13.46 10.87 -3.60
CA ILE A 89 -14.39 11.96 -3.29
C ILE A 89 -15.13 12.44 -4.55
N HIS A 90 -14.41 12.71 -5.65
CA HIS A 90 -15.02 13.15 -6.91
C HIS A 90 -16.03 12.13 -7.47
N ARG A 91 -15.71 10.83 -7.42
CA ARG A 91 -16.67 9.78 -7.84
C ARG A 91 -17.92 9.77 -6.97
N ARG A 92 -17.77 9.99 -5.66
CA ARG A 92 -18.89 10.02 -4.72
C ARG A 92 -19.80 11.23 -4.95
N GLU A 93 -19.23 12.39 -5.27
CA GLU A 93 -20.00 13.59 -5.61
C GLU A 93 -20.76 13.44 -6.93
N ALA A 94 -20.13 12.87 -7.96
CA ALA A 94 -20.79 12.57 -9.23
C ALA A 94 -21.98 11.61 -9.04
N MET A 95 -21.81 10.56 -8.23
CA MET A 95 -22.88 9.61 -7.91
C MET A 95 -24.05 10.29 -7.19
N LYS A 96 -23.78 11.17 -6.22
CA LYS A 96 -24.82 11.91 -5.49
C LYS A 96 -25.62 12.83 -6.42
N ARG A 97 -24.96 13.52 -7.36
CA ARG A 97 -25.63 14.41 -8.32
C ARG A 97 -26.58 13.62 -9.24
N ALA A 98 -26.14 12.48 -9.76
CA ALA A 98 -26.97 11.61 -10.60
C ALA A 98 -28.24 11.13 -9.87
N ILE A 99 -28.14 10.77 -8.58
CA ILE A 99 -29.29 10.34 -7.78
C ILE A 99 -30.29 11.50 -7.57
N VAL A 100 -29.80 12.72 -7.31
CA VAL A 100 -30.68 13.89 -7.11
C VAL A 100 -31.42 14.24 -8.40
N GLU A 101 -30.75 14.16 -9.54
CA GLU A 101 -31.35 14.40 -10.86
C GLU A 101 -32.43 13.36 -11.18
N GLU A 102 -32.17 12.07 -10.90
CA GLU A 102 -33.16 11.00 -11.11
C GLU A 102 -34.39 11.12 -10.20
N ILE A 103 -34.23 11.60 -8.96
CA ILE A 103 -35.35 11.87 -8.04
C ILE A 103 -36.15 13.08 -8.51
N HIS A 104 -35.49 14.13 -9.00
CA HIS A 104 -36.17 15.32 -9.51
C HIS A 104 -37.01 15.00 -10.76
N ASP A 105 -36.46 14.21 -11.68
CA ASP A 105 -37.13 13.81 -12.92
C ASP A 105 -38.33 12.87 -12.67
N LYS A 106 -38.27 12.00 -11.64
CA LYS A 106 -39.41 11.16 -11.23
C LYS A 106 -40.50 11.90 -10.43
N ALA A 107 -40.22 13.11 -9.95
CA ALA A 107 -41.16 13.91 -9.16
C ALA A 107 -41.87 15.01 -9.98
N ALA A 108 -41.44 15.24 -11.23
CA ALA A 108 -42.07 16.14 -12.20
C ALA A 108 -43.06 15.38 -13.09
#